data_AF-A0A443PBI0-F1
#
_entry.id   AF-A0A443PBI0-F1
#
_cell.length_a   1.000
_cell.length_b   1.000
_cell.length_c   1.000
_cell.angle_alpha   90.00
_cell.angle_beta   90.00
_cell.angle_gamma   90.00
#
_symmetry.space_group_name_H-M   'P 1'
#
loop_
_entity.id
_entity.type
_entity.pdbx_description
1 polymer ?
#
loop_
_entity_poly.entity_id
_entity_poly.type
_entity_poly.pdbx_seq_one_letter_code
_entity_poly.pdbx_strand_id
1 'polypeptide(L)'
;MASKNILVFSFTFIFSQFHYSTAQIWVRSGYWLAGSDFPAADINSALFTHLICAFAEVDNSTYQVFIPSSYAQNFSVFPSVVKRKNPSVIPLMSIWNGQASTGQSIRGDPVNPSVLSSMIEQPSTRKPFIDSSIKLARLHGFLGIDLFWLWPNSTDLSNIGALLDEWRAAISSEATNSSQSELIFTMAVRYSPSLQSVSYPVDSIKKNLYWAHLVAYDYHLPLKEKFTGNHAALYNPSSNITTDFGLKQWLGMRMPANKLALGLPYHGYVWTLVNPKDTSVGAPASGPGTTLDGSMGYRFIKSFIQNYGYGAKPVYNSTYVVNYFIVGSTWINYDDVETVRAKISYAKEKGLIGTNVFAVINDDNWALSLAAAGVTDHKSKRKLLLIILLPIAFILIVVATVVFYRRSSLFKTKKGDAGTIILGNRTLSGSENLDGNAPTIQAFSFAQIQAATGNFSNEFKLGEGGYGPVYKGKLPRGQEIAVKRLSASSTQGLEEFKNEVSLTARLQHVNLVQVLDSAVRGMKRC
;
A
#
# COMPACT_ATOMS: atom_id res chain seq x y z
N MET A 1 26.63 -72.99 -26.06
CA MET A 1 27.30 -71.73 -25.68
C MET A 1 26.42 -70.58 -26.10
N ALA A 2 25.76 -69.93 -25.15
CA ALA A 2 25.07 -68.66 -25.37
C ALA A 2 25.17 -67.89 -24.05
N SER A 3 26.00 -66.84 -24.08
CA SER A 3 26.22 -65.90 -22.98
C SER A 3 24.92 -65.13 -22.71
N LYS A 4 24.45 -65.14 -21.45
CA LYS A 4 23.45 -64.18 -20.96
C LYS A 4 24.17 -63.15 -20.11
N ASN A 5 24.43 -61.98 -20.70
CA ASN A 5 24.91 -60.79 -20.01
C ASN A 5 23.86 -60.33 -18.99
N ILE A 6 24.22 -60.34 -17.71
CA ILE A 6 23.45 -59.72 -16.63
C ILE A 6 23.91 -58.26 -16.55
N LEU A 7 23.03 -57.34 -16.92
CA LEU A 7 23.24 -55.90 -16.79
C LEU A 7 22.77 -55.47 -15.39
N VAL A 8 23.71 -55.14 -14.50
CA VAL A 8 23.42 -54.60 -13.17
C VAL A 8 23.25 -53.07 -13.29
N PHE A 9 22.04 -52.57 -13.10
CA PHE A 9 21.77 -51.14 -12.96
C PHE A 9 22.06 -50.70 -11.52
N SER A 10 23.20 -50.06 -11.28
CA SER A 10 23.46 -49.31 -10.05
C SER A 10 22.67 -48.00 -10.07
N PHE A 11 21.64 -47.89 -9.22
CA PHE A 11 20.99 -46.62 -8.90
C PHE A 11 21.84 -45.84 -7.90
N THR A 12 22.67 -44.92 -8.41
CA THR A 12 23.30 -43.89 -7.58
C THR A 12 22.26 -42.81 -7.26
N PHE A 13 21.76 -42.80 -6.03
CA PHE A 13 20.99 -41.68 -5.48
C PHE A 13 21.91 -40.47 -5.33
N ILE A 14 21.85 -39.54 -6.29
CA ILE A 14 22.43 -38.20 -6.14
C ILE A 14 21.51 -37.45 -5.18
N PHE A 15 21.92 -37.34 -3.92
CA PHE A 15 21.37 -36.34 -3.00
C PHE A 15 21.78 -34.96 -3.52
N SER A 16 20.99 -34.38 -4.42
CA SER A 16 21.05 -32.94 -4.66
C SER A 16 20.66 -32.26 -3.36
N GLN A 17 21.63 -31.67 -2.67
CA GLN A 17 21.33 -30.71 -1.62
C GLN A 17 20.59 -29.55 -2.26
N PHE A 18 19.26 -29.58 -2.22
CA PHE A 18 18.45 -28.40 -2.42
C PHE A 18 18.83 -27.44 -1.30
N HIS A 19 19.77 -26.55 -1.58
CA HIS A 19 19.85 -25.29 -0.85
C HIS A 19 18.49 -24.64 -1.03
N TYR A 20 17.66 -24.69 0.02
CA TYR A 20 16.53 -23.79 0.14
C TYR A 20 17.13 -22.38 0.12
N SER A 21 17.17 -21.76 -1.06
CA SER A 21 17.35 -20.32 -1.15
C SER A 21 16.20 -19.73 -0.37
N THR A 22 16.47 -19.24 0.84
CA THR A 22 15.53 -18.42 1.58
C THR A 22 15.17 -17.27 0.65
N ALA A 23 13.93 -17.25 0.16
CA ALA A 23 13.47 -16.18 -0.70
C ALA A 23 13.70 -14.85 0.04
N GLN A 24 14.60 -14.02 -0.50
CA GLN A 24 14.90 -12.71 0.07
C GLN A 24 13.59 -11.93 0.18
N ILE A 25 13.20 -11.53 1.39
CA ILE A 25 11.93 -10.82 1.61
C ILE A 25 12.02 -9.47 0.90
N TRP A 26 11.15 -9.26 -0.08
CA TRP A 26 11.03 -7.99 -0.80
C TRP A 26 10.76 -6.83 0.17
N VAL A 27 11.68 -5.87 0.24
CA VAL A 27 11.58 -4.74 1.18
C VAL A 27 10.51 -3.76 0.70
N ARG A 28 9.58 -3.43 1.58
CA ARG A 28 8.61 -2.35 1.41
C ARG A 28 8.80 -1.40 2.57
N SER A 29 9.65 -0.40 2.37
CA SER A 29 9.95 0.61 3.38
C SER A 29 9.22 1.92 3.08
N GLY A 30 8.93 2.71 4.11
CA GLY A 30 8.27 4.00 3.91
C GLY A 30 8.48 4.95 5.08
N TYR A 31 8.66 6.23 4.75
CA TYR A 31 8.80 7.30 5.72
C TYR A 31 7.45 7.76 6.26
N TRP A 32 7.35 7.87 7.58
CA TRP A 32 6.29 8.59 8.27
C TRP A 32 6.89 9.80 9.00
N LEU A 33 6.31 10.98 8.77
CA LEU A 33 6.80 12.23 9.33
C LEU A 33 6.18 12.46 10.70
N ALA A 34 7.01 12.41 11.75
CA ALA A 34 6.60 12.55 13.14
C ALA A 34 6.06 13.94 13.47
N GLY A 35 6.47 14.97 12.73
CA GLY A 35 5.91 16.32 12.86
C GLY A 35 4.59 16.53 12.10
N SER A 36 4.05 15.51 11.42
CA SER A 36 2.81 15.66 10.65
C SER A 36 1.55 15.43 11.52
N ASP A 37 0.44 16.00 11.07
CA ASP A 37 -0.89 15.78 11.69
C ASP A 37 -1.48 14.39 11.41
N PHE A 38 -0.77 13.51 10.69
CA PHE A 38 -1.24 12.17 10.36
C PHE A 38 -0.84 11.17 11.47
N PRO A 39 -1.79 10.62 12.25
CA PRO A 39 -1.45 9.74 13.37
C PRO A 39 -0.74 8.47 12.93
N ALA A 40 0.34 8.09 13.63
CA ALA A 40 1.05 6.83 13.36
C ALA A 40 0.15 5.58 13.47
N ALA A 41 -0.89 5.64 14.31
CA ALA A 41 -1.87 4.57 14.48
C ALA A 41 -2.70 4.31 13.23
N ASP A 42 -2.85 5.31 12.36
CA ASP A 42 -3.65 5.19 11.15
C ASP A 42 -2.88 4.52 10.00
N ILE A 43 -1.54 4.44 10.11
CA ILE A 43 -0.70 3.74 9.13
C ILE A 43 -1.20 2.30 8.94
N ASN A 44 -1.45 1.92 7.69
CA ASN A 44 -1.71 0.53 7.34
C ASN A 44 -0.39 -0.26 7.26
N SER A 45 0.18 -0.57 8.41
CA SER A 45 1.51 -1.19 8.51
C SER A 45 1.61 -2.59 7.89
N ALA A 46 0.48 -3.25 7.59
CA ALA A 46 0.45 -4.52 6.87
C ALA A 46 0.97 -4.42 5.42
N LEU A 47 1.00 -3.21 4.85
CA LEU A 47 1.52 -2.95 3.51
C LEU A 47 3.05 -2.81 3.47
N PHE A 48 3.70 -2.72 4.63
CA PHE A 48 5.12 -2.43 4.77
C PHE A 48 5.84 -3.55 5.52
N THR A 49 7.10 -3.78 5.17
CA THR A 49 8.02 -4.62 5.98
C THR A 49 8.84 -3.78 6.95
N HIS A 50 9.14 -2.53 6.56
CA HIS A 50 9.89 -1.58 7.37
C HIS A 50 9.15 -0.24 7.37
N LEU A 51 9.11 0.44 8.51
CA LEU A 51 8.53 1.78 8.61
C LEU A 51 9.53 2.69 9.30
N ILE A 52 9.77 3.86 8.72
CA ILE A 52 10.84 4.76 9.13
C ILE A 52 10.20 6.01 9.75
N CYS A 53 10.45 6.24 11.04
CA CYS A 53 10.00 7.42 11.76
C CYS A 53 10.98 8.57 11.54
N ALA A 54 10.50 9.67 10.94
CA ALA A 54 11.32 10.78 10.48
C ALA A 54 10.89 12.10 11.16
N PHE A 55 11.77 12.96 11.68
CA PHE A 55 13.22 12.81 11.79
C PHE A 55 13.69 13.14 13.19
N ALA A 56 14.72 12.42 13.65
CA ALA A 56 15.60 12.89 14.70
C ALA A 56 16.58 13.91 14.11
N GLU A 57 17.05 14.83 14.93
CA GLU A 57 17.92 15.93 14.55
C GLU A 57 19.29 15.81 15.23
N VAL A 58 20.23 16.65 14.84
CA VAL A 58 21.60 16.66 15.37
C VAL A 58 21.89 18.01 15.99
N ASP A 59 22.33 18.00 17.24
CA ASP A 59 22.70 19.20 17.97
C ASP A 59 24.02 19.78 17.41
N ASN A 60 24.01 21.07 17.08
CA ASN A 60 25.12 21.71 16.37
C ASN A 60 26.36 21.95 17.23
N SER A 61 26.27 21.80 18.56
CA SER A 61 27.40 22.01 19.48
C SER A 61 28.00 20.69 19.97
N THR A 62 27.16 19.69 20.22
CA THR A 62 27.55 18.41 20.81
C THR A 62 27.63 17.28 19.78
N TYR A 63 27.06 17.49 18.58
CA TYR A 63 26.88 16.48 17.54
C TYR A 63 26.06 15.26 17.97
N GLN A 64 25.34 15.35 19.09
CA GLN A 64 24.47 14.28 19.54
C GLN A 64 23.14 14.31 18.79
N VAL A 65 22.62 13.13 18.50
CA VAL A 65 21.28 12.94 17.95
C VAL A 65 20.25 13.14 19.05
N PHE A 66 19.23 13.95 18.77
CA PHE A 66 18.11 14.20 19.67
C PHE A 66 16.78 14.17 18.90
N ILE A 67 15.68 13.97 19.62
CA ILE A 67 14.32 14.10 19.06
C ILE A 67 13.72 15.43 19.53
N PRO A 68 13.24 16.29 18.63
CA PRO A 68 12.59 17.53 19.00
C PRO A 68 11.38 17.31 19.91
N SER A 69 11.26 18.14 20.95
CA SER A 69 10.24 18.02 22.00
C SER A 69 8.81 18.13 21.45
N SER A 70 8.60 18.87 20.37
CA SER A 70 7.30 19.07 19.72
C SER A 70 6.65 17.77 19.24
N TYR A 71 7.43 16.74 18.93
CA TYR A 71 6.93 15.44 18.49
C TYR A 71 7.69 14.26 19.11
N ALA A 72 8.31 14.45 20.28
CA ALA A 72 9.02 13.39 21.00
C ALA A 72 8.11 12.22 21.38
N GLN A 73 6.85 12.50 21.72
CA GLN A 73 5.86 11.47 22.00
C GLN A 73 5.63 10.54 20.81
N ASN A 74 5.66 11.08 19.59
CA ASN A 74 5.48 10.31 18.37
C ASN A 74 6.60 9.28 18.18
N PHE A 75 7.86 9.66 18.40
CA PHE A 75 8.97 8.70 18.37
C PHE A 75 8.85 7.62 19.45
N SER A 76 8.42 8.00 20.65
CA SER A 76 8.28 7.07 21.78
C SER A 76 7.23 5.98 21.53
N VAL A 77 6.10 6.33 20.93
CA VAL A 77 5.02 5.36 20.69
C VAL A 77 5.13 4.63 19.36
N PHE A 78 5.83 5.20 18.38
CA PHE A 78 5.81 4.73 16.99
C PHE A 78 6.11 3.24 16.84
N PRO A 79 7.21 2.68 17.39
CA PRO A 79 7.52 1.25 17.25
C PRO A 79 6.42 0.32 17.75
N SER A 80 5.79 0.66 18.88
CA SER A 80 4.70 -0.14 19.45
C SER A 80 3.41 -0.01 18.65
N VAL A 81 3.10 1.19 18.15
CA VAL A 81 1.85 1.50 17.46
C VAL A 81 1.80 0.84 16.09
N VAL A 82 2.87 0.93 15.30
CA VAL A 82 2.89 0.33 13.96
C VAL A 82 2.85 -1.21 14.02
N LYS A 83 3.38 -1.80 15.10
CA LYS A 83 3.33 -3.24 15.33
C LYS A 83 1.94 -3.77 15.68
N ARG A 84 0.98 -2.93 16.10
CA ARG A 84 -0.39 -3.38 16.42
C ARG A 84 -1.12 -3.98 15.22
N LYS A 85 -0.96 -3.36 14.04
CA LYS A 85 -1.57 -3.82 12.78
C LYS A 85 -0.68 -4.82 12.02
N ASN A 86 0.62 -4.83 12.29
CA ASN A 86 1.59 -5.76 11.68
C ASN A 86 2.72 -6.07 12.67
N PRO A 87 2.60 -7.14 13.49
CA PRO A 87 3.62 -7.48 14.49
C PRO A 87 5.03 -7.72 13.93
N SER A 88 5.13 -8.06 12.63
CA SER A 88 6.38 -8.33 11.93
C SER A 88 7.02 -7.08 11.31
N VAL A 89 6.37 -5.91 11.36
CA VAL A 89 6.96 -4.68 10.81
C VAL A 89 8.17 -4.26 11.63
N ILE A 90 9.22 -3.80 10.94
CA ILE A 90 10.46 -3.36 11.54
C ILE A 90 10.47 -1.82 11.57
N PRO A 91 10.38 -1.19 12.76
CA PRO A 91 10.45 0.26 12.89
C PRO A 91 11.90 0.74 12.90
N LEU A 92 12.22 1.75 12.10
CA LEU A 92 13.51 2.43 12.07
C LEU A 92 13.37 3.89 12.48
N MET A 93 14.43 4.43 13.07
CA MET A 93 14.55 5.86 13.39
C MET A 93 15.40 6.52 12.29
N SER A 94 14.88 7.54 11.62
CA SER A 94 15.66 8.30 10.64
C SER A 94 16.22 9.59 11.22
N ILE A 95 17.47 9.89 10.87
CA ILE A 95 18.20 11.07 11.29
C ILE A 95 18.41 11.97 10.08
N TRP A 96 18.19 13.26 10.26
CA TRP A 96 18.24 14.24 9.18
C TRP A 96 19.31 15.31 9.40
N ASN A 97 19.73 15.95 8.30
CA ASN A 97 20.76 16.99 8.27
C ASN A 97 20.26 18.41 8.61
N GLY A 98 18.95 18.59 8.86
CA GLY A 98 18.35 19.83 9.33
C GLY A 98 17.51 20.60 8.28
N GLN A 99 16.50 21.34 8.78
CA GLN A 99 15.47 22.00 7.95
C GLN A 99 15.97 23.18 7.15
N ALA A 100 16.86 23.99 7.73
CA ALA A 100 17.39 25.17 7.04
C ALA A 100 18.16 24.79 5.77
N SER A 101 19.08 23.84 5.87
CA SER A 101 19.91 23.37 4.75
C SER A 101 19.07 22.69 3.66
N THR A 102 18.07 21.89 4.05
CA THR A 102 17.16 21.24 3.09
C THR A 102 16.30 22.28 2.37
N GLY A 103 15.75 23.26 3.09
CA GLY A 103 14.96 24.34 2.49
C GLY A 103 15.77 25.20 1.51
N GLN A 104 17.02 25.53 1.88
CA GLN A 104 17.97 26.20 0.97
C GLN A 104 18.24 25.36 -0.28
N SER A 105 18.50 24.07 -0.10
CA SER A 105 18.77 23.15 -1.23
C SER A 105 17.58 23.05 -2.18
N ILE A 106 16.34 22.99 -1.66
CA ILE A 106 15.11 22.95 -2.47
C ILE A 106 14.91 24.26 -3.23
N ARG A 107 15.24 25.42 -2.63
CA ARG A 107 15.19 26.73 -3.29
C ARG A 107 16.33 26.96 -4.31
N GLY A 108 17.37 26.13 -4.28
CA GLY A 108 18.58 26.36 -5.06
C GLY A 108 19.50 27.43 -4.46
N ASP A 109 19.25 27.81 -3.21
CA ASP A 109 20.12 28.71 -2.46
C ASP A 109 21.44 27.99 -2.11
N PRO A 110 22.57 28.72 -1.99
CA PRO A 110 23.79 28.16 -1.43
C PRO A 110 23.51 27.54 -0.05
N VAL A 111 23.79 26.25 0.07
CA VAL A 111 23.59 25.51 1.32
C VAL A 111 24.86 25.66 2.15
N ASN A 112 24.76 26.27 3.33
CA ASN A 112 25.86 26.27 4.29
C ASN A 112 26.20 24.82 4.69
N PRO A 113 27.46 24.51 5.04
CA PRO A 113 27.82 23.19 5.55
C PRO A 113 26.84 22.77 6.64
N SER A 114 26.18 21.64 6.42
CA SER A 114 25.19 21.14 7.38
C SER A 114 25.89 20.72 8.67
N VAL A 115 25.15 20.62 9.77
CA VAL A 115 25.68 20.03 11.02
C VAL A 115 26.30 18.65 10.78
N LEU A 116 25.78 17.87 9.81
CA LEU A 116 26.38 16.60 9.41
C LEU A 116 27.72 16.77 8.70
N SER A 117 27.89 17.83 7.89
CA SER A 117 29.16 18.11 7.22
C SER A 117 30.27 18.35 8.24
N SER A 118 30.02 19.17 9.27
CA SER A 118 30.98 19.37 10.35
C SER A 118 31.16 18.12 11.23
N MET A 119 30.08 17.39 11.49
CA MET A 119 30.12 16.17 12.30
C MET A 119 31.05 15.08 11.72
N ILE A 120 31.08 14.92 10.39
CA ILE A 120 31.86 13.83 9.78
C ILE A 120 33.37 14.09 9.69
N GLU A 121 33.82 15.32 9.91
CA GLU A 121 35.22 15.71 9.68
C GLU A 121 36.20 14.98 10.61
N GLN A 122 35.82 14.75 11.87
CA GLN A 122 36.72 14.21 12.88
C GLN A 122 36.12 13.00 13.62
N PRO A 123 36.93 12.00 14.02
CA PRO A 123 36.45 10.90 14.86
C PRO A 123 35.81 11.39 16.17
N SER A 124 36.32 12.48 16.75
CA SER A 124 35.81 13.08 17.99
C SER A 124 34.41 13.65 17.87
N THR A 125 33.98 14.05 16.66
CA THR A 125 32.63 14.55 16.38
C THR A 125 31.71 13.45 15.87
N ARG A 126 32.24 12.44 15.17
CA ARG A 126 31.47 11.25 14.76
C ARG A 126 31.05 10.37 15.93
N LYS A 127 31.91 10.22 16.95
CA LYS A 127 31.62 9.34 18.09
C LYS A 127 30.37 9.74 18.88
N PRO A 128 30.18 11.01 19.33
CA PRO A 128 28.96 11.43 20.02
C PRO A 128 27.71 11.20 19.19
N PHE A 129 27.78 11.45 17.88
CA PHE A 129 26.69 11.21 16.93
C PHE A 129 26.31 9.73 16.86
N ILE A 130 27.29 8.86 16.65
CA ILE A 130 27.10 7.40 16.60
C ILE A 130 26.53 6.88 17.92
N ASP A 131 27.15 7.20 19.05
CA ASP A 131 26.77 6.67 20.35
C ASP A 131 25.35 7.11 20.75
N SER A 132 25.03 8.40 20.55
CA SER A 132 23.70 8.94 20.85
C SER A 132 22.60 8.37 19.94
N SER A 133 22.89 8.13 18.66
CA SER A 133 21.94 7.53 17.72
C SER A 133 21.51 6.12 18.13
N ILE A 134 22.48 5.28 18.53
CA ILE A 134 22.25 3.90 18.98
C ILE A 134 21.46 3.92 20.28
N LYS A 135 21.90 4.75 21.24
CA LYS A 135 21.21 4.90 22.52
C LYS A 135 19.74 5.31 22.33
N LEU A 136 19.47 6.27 21.46
CA LEU A 136 18.13 6.80 21.24
C LEU A 136 17.23 5.79 20.51
N ALA A 137 17.77 5.10 19.50
CA ALA A 137 17.06 4.02 18.81
C ALA A 137 16.63 2.91 19.79
N ARG A 138 17.54 2.46 20.66
CA ARG A 138 17.24 1.46 21.69
C ARG A 138 16.25 1.95 22.74
N LEU A 139 16.42 3.19 23.23
CA LEU A 139 15.54 3.79 24.24
C LEU A 139 14.07 3.80 23.81
N HIS A 140 13.81 4.09 22.53
CA HIS A 140 12.45 4.15 21.99
C HIS A 140 11.98 2.85 21.34
N GLY A 141 12.78 1.77 21.37
CA GLY A 141 12.39 0.45 20.85
C GLY A 141 12.44 0.34 19.32
N PHE A 142 13.22 1.18 18.64
CA PHE A 142 13.51 1.02 17.22
C PHE A 142 14.43 -0.18 16.98
N LEU A 143 14.25 -0.82 15.83
CA LEU A 143 15.04 -1.98 15.39
C LEU A 143 16.06 -1.63 14.30
N GLY A 144 16.16 -0.35 13.95
CA GLY A 144 17.17 0.13 13.04
C GLY A 144 17.27 1.65 13.02
N ILE A 145 18.33 2.11 12.35
CA ILE A 145 18.67 3.51 12.15
C ILE A 145 18.80 3.75 10.66
N ASP A 146 18.31 4.91 10.24
CA ASP A 146 18.37 5.39 8.88
C ASP A 146 19.02 6.77 8.83
N LEU A 147 19.92 7.00 7.87
CA LEU A 147 20.53 8.31 7.63
C LEU A 147 19.91 8.96 6.39
N PHE A 148 19.24 10.10 6.56
CA PHE A 148 18.63 10.87 5.48
C PHE A 148 19.39 12.19 5.25
N TRP A 149 20.43 12.15 4.39
CA TRP A 149 21.29 13.30 4.10
C TRP A 149 20.97 13.92 2.73
N LEU A 150 20.34 15.10 2.73
CA LEU A 150 19.99 15.88 1.53
C LEU A 150 20.80 17.19 1.42
N TRP A 151 21.95 17.26 0.77
CA TRP A 151 22.76 16.23 0.13
C TRP A 151 24.23 16.43 0.51
N PRO A 152 25.04 15.37 0.64
CA PRO A 152 26.48 15.53 0.84
C PRO A 152 27.11 16.28 -0.33
N ASN A 153 28.02 17.19 -0.02
CA ASN A 153 28.93 17.83 -0.98
C ASN A 153 30.13 16.91 -1.30
N SER A 154 31.04 17.36 -2.18
CA SER A 154 32.20 16.57 -2.61
C SER A 154 33.14 16.18 -1.46
N THR A 155 33.33 17.06 -0.47
CA THR A 155 34.11 16.78 0.75
C THR A 155 33.37 15.76 1.61
N ASP A 156 32.06 15.92 1.76
CA ASP A 156 31.23 15.01 2.56
C ASP A 156 31.30 13.57 2.02
N LEU A 157 31.20 13.41 0.69
CA LEU A 157 31.31 12.10 0.03
C LEU A 157 32.65 11.42 0.26
N SER A 158 33.73 12.20 0.40
CA SER A 158 35.06 11.65 0.66
C SER A 158 35.21 11.12 2.10
N ASN A 159 34.46 11.68 3.05
CA ASN A 159 34.55 11.37 4.48
C ASN A 159 33.46 10.42 4.98
N ILE A 160 32.31 10.33 4.29
CA ILE A 160 31.16 9.53 4.75
C ILE A 160 31.51 8.05 4.94
N GLY A 161 32.50 7.52 4.20
CA GLY A 161 32.94 6.13 4.36
C GLY A 161 33.43 5.83 5.78
N ALA A 162 34.23 6.72 6.36
CA ALA A 162 34.73 6.57 7.73
C ALA A 162 33.60 6.57 8.77
N LEU A 163 32.59 7.44 8.59
CA LEU A 163 31.39 7.42 9.42
C LEU A 163 30.68 6.07 9.33
N LEU A 164 30.44 5.55 8.13
CA LEU A 164 29.71 4.29 7.96
C LEU A 164 30.47 3.09 8.56
N ASP A 165 31.80 3.05 8.43
CA ASP A 165 32.64 2.01 9.01
C ASP A 165 32.61 2.04 10.55
N GLU A 166 32.77 3.21 11.15
CA GLU A 166 32.72 3.39 12.61
C GLU A 166 31.33 3.10 13.17
N TRP A 167 30.27 3.54 12.48
CA TRP A 167 28.90 3.35 12.93
C TRP A 167 28.49 1.88 12.89
N ARG A 168 28.85 1.16 11.82
CA ARG A 168 28.63 -0.29 11.75
C ARG A 168 29.38 -1.02 12.86
N ALA A 169 30.65 -0.68 13.11
CA ALA A 169 31.43 -1.29 14.18
C ALA A 169 30.79 -1.04 15.57
N ALA A 170 30.28 0.16 15.81
CA ALA A 170 29.59 0.49 17.06
C ALA A 170 28.26 -0.27 17.22
N ILE A 171 27.48 -0.43 16.16
CA ILE A 171 26.24 -1.24 16.16
C ILE A 171 26.56 -2.70 16.50
N SER A 172 27.59 -3.29 15.87
CA SER A 172 27.99 -4.68 16.13
C SER A 172 28.52 -4.88 17.56
N SER A 173 29.28 -3.90 18.07
CA SER A 173 29.77 -3.91 19.45
C SER A 173 28.63 -3.82 20.47
N GLU A 174 27.66 -2.92 20.25
CA GLU A 174 26.50 -2.78 21.12
C GLU A 174 25.64 -4.04 21.17
N ALA A 175 25.39 -4.67 20.01
CA ALA A 175 24.64 -5.91 19.92
C ALA A 175 25.31 -7.05 20.70
N THR A 176 26.63 -7.17 20.57
CA THR A 176 27.43 -8.18 21.29
C THR A 176 27.37 -7.95 22.80
N ASN A 177 27.52 -6.70 23.25
CA ASN A 177 27.56 -6.36 24.67
C ASN A 177 26.19 -6.44 25.35
N SER A 178 25.10 -6.20 24.61
CA SER A 178 23.73 -6.21 25.13
C SER A 178 22.99 -7.54 24.91
N SER A 179 23.58 -8.48 24.18
CA SER A 179 22.92 -9.71 23.68
C SER A 179 21.63 -9.44 22.90
N GLN A 180 21.50 -8.26 22.28
CA GLN A 180 20.40 -7.91 21.39
C GLN A 180 20.78 -8.13 19.93
N SER A 181 19.77 -8.22 19.05
CA SER A 181 20.02 -8.23 17.60
C SER A 181 20.60 -6.89 17.15
N GLU A 182 21.56 -6.92 16.22
CA GLU A 182 22.08 -5.70 15.59
C GLU A 182 20.94 -4.82 15.03
N LEU A 183 21.09 -3.51 15.18
CA LEU A 183 20.22 -2.54 14.52
C LEU A 183 20.40 -2.66 13.00
N ILE A 184 19.28 -2.66 12.27
CA ILE A 184 19.31 -2.48 10.82
C ILE A 184 19.84 -1.08 10.52
N PHE A 185 20.78 -0.98 9.59
CA PHE A 185 21.41 0.28 9.22
C PHE A 185 21.23 0.57 7.73
N THR A 186 20.55 1.69 7.44
CA THR A 186 20.18 2.12 6.09
C THR A 186 20.51 3.58 5.85
N MET A 187 20.51 3.99 4.58
CA MET A 187 20.79 5.37 4.20
C MET A 187 20.03 5.75 2.93
N ALA A 188 19.51 6.97 2.90
CA ALA A 188 19.05 7.61 1.67
C ALA A 188 20.25 8.10 0.87
N VAL A 189 20.29 7.75 -0.41
CA VAL A 189 21.37 8.17 -1.33
C VAL A 189 20.79 8.84 -2.56
N ARG A 190 21.59 9.69 -3.20
CA ARG A 190 21.22 10.29 -4.49
C ARG A 190 20.89 9.20 -5.52
N TYR A 191 20.01 9.52 -6.47
CA TYR A 191 19.69 8.62 -7.59
C TYR A 191 20.94 8.18 -8.38
N SER A 192 21.95 9.05 -8.48
CA SER A 192 23.26 8.78 -9.09
C SER A 192 24.35 8.79 -8.02
N PRO A 193 25.34 7.87 -8.08
CA PRO A 193 26.42 7.79 -7.10
C PRO A 193 27.45 8.91 -7.23
N SER A 194 27.49 9.60 -8.37
CA SER A 194 28.51 10.59 -8.68
C SER A 194 27.96 12.01 -8.63
N LEU A 195 28.72 12.89 -7.99
CA LEU A 195 28.51 14.34 -7.95
C LEU A 195 29.79 15.01 -8.46
N GLN A 196 29.72 15.63 -9.64
CA GLN A 196 30.91 16.20 -10.30
C GLN A 196 32.00 15.13 -10.49
N SER A 197 33.19 15.33 -9.90
CA SER A 197 34.34 14.43 -9.96
C SER A 197 34.43 13.45 -8.78
N VAL A 198 33.53 13.53 -7.80
CA VAL A 198 33.54 12.68 -6.60
C VAL A 198 32.33 11.75 -6.61
N SER A 199 32.48 10.55 -6.08
CA SER A 199 31.40 9.58 -5.95
C SER A 199 31.26 9.10 -4.50
N TYR A 200 30.09 8.56 -4.16
CA TYR A 200 29.89 7.86 -2.90
C TYR A 200 30.93 6.73 -2.73
N PRO A 201 31.36 6.43 -1.49
CA PRO A 201 32.28 5.34 -1.20
C PRO A 201 31.53 4.00 -1.27
N VAL A 202 31.31 3.51 -2.49
CA VAL A 202 30.47 2.33 -2.78
C VAL A 202 30.92 1.10 -1.99
N ASP A 203 32.22 0.88 -1.78
CA ASP A 203 32.71 -0.25 -0.99
C ASP A 203 32.33 -0.16 0.48
N SER A 204 32.40 1.03 1.09
CA SER A 204 31.95 1.25 2.47
C SER A 204 30.43 1.11 2.59
N ILE A 205 29.66 1.66 1.64
CA ILE A 205 28.20 1.46 1.58
C ILE A 205 27.84 -0.03 1.50
N LYS A 206 28.47 -0.75 0.56
CA LYS A 206 28.27 -2.18 0.33
C LYS A 206 28.62 -3.01 1.56
N LYS A 207 29.68 -2.65 2.29
CA LYS A 207 30.11 -3.34 3.51
C LYS A 207 29.18 -3.07 4.69
N ASN A 208 28.82 -1.80 4.88
CA ASN A 208 28.26 -1.34 6.15
C ASN A 208 26.74 -1.23 6.17
N LEU A 209 26.06 -1.05 5.04
CA LEU A 209 24.60 -0.93 5.01
C LEU A 209 23.91 -2.27 4.73
N TYR A 210 22.72 -2.42 5.31
CA TYR A 210 21.77 -3.47 4.90
C TYR A 210 21.26 -3.18 3.49
N TRP A 211 20.78 -1.96 3.26
CA TRP A 211 20.55 -1.41 1.93
C TRP A 211 20.72 0.11 1.93
N ALA A 212 21.00 0.66 0.75
CA ALA A 212 20.81 2.07 0.45
C ALA A 212 19.52 2.22 -0.36
N HIS A 213 18.74 3.27 -0.13
CA HIS A 213 17.55 3.54 -0.94
C HIS A 213 17.75 4.81 -1.77
N LEU A 214 17.52 4.66 -3.08
CA LEU A 214 17.75 5.71 -4.06
C LEU A 214 16.63 6.73 -3.96
N VAL A 215 16.96 7.99 -3.67
CA VAL A 215 16.04 9.10 -3.82
C VAL A 215 15.91 9.41 -5.30
N ALA A 216 15.01 8.69 -5.95
CA ALA A 216 14.80 8.67 -7.39
C ALA A 216 13.65 9.58 -7.83
N TYR A 217 13.65 10.79 -7.28
CA TYR A 217 12.63 11.82 -7.48
C TYR A 217 13.24 13.20 -7.21
N ASP A 218 12.44 14.26 -7.36
CA ASP A 218 12.80 15.67 -7.22
C ASP A 218 13.87 16.14 -8.22
N TYR A 219 13.85 15.54 -9.41
CA TYR A 219 14.76 15.85 -10.51
C TYR A 219 14.58 17.26 -11.08
N HIS A 220 13.33 17.71 -11.15
CA HIS A 220 12.93 18.99 -11.72
C HIS A 220 11.98 19.68 -10.77
N LEU A 221 12.29 20.91 -10.37
CA LEU A 221 11.60 21.63 -9.30
C LEU A 221 11.16 23.04 -9.75
N PRO A 222 9.90 23.45 -9.48
CA PRO A 222 9.39 24.76 -9.92
C PRO A 222 10.12 25.98 -9.33
N LEU A 223 10.78 25.82 -8.18
CA LEU A 223 11.57 26.89 -7.57
C LEU A 223 12.96 27.05 -8.21
N LYS A 224 13.45 26.03 -8.91
CA LYS A 224 14.79 26.03 -9.51
C LYS A 224 14.77 26.31 -11.01
N GLU A 225 13.67 25.97 -11.67
CA GLU A 225 13.58 25.91 -13.12
C GLU A 225 12.42 26.74 -13.64
N LYS A 226 12.58 27.28 -14.85
CA LYS A 226 11.57 28.08 -15.55
C LYS A 226 10.85 27.31 -16.65
N PHE A 227 11.01 25.99 -16.71
CA PHE A 227 10.46 25.11 -17.76
C PHE A 227 10.00 23.80 -17.17
N THR A 228 8.76 23.37 -17.43
CA THR A 228 8.16 22.16 -16.84
C THR A 228 9.06 20.94 -16.96
N GLY A 229 9.10 20.12 -15.91
CA GLY A 229 9.99 18.96 -15.87
C GLY A 229 9.43 17.82 -15.03
N ASN A 230 9.91 16.61 -15.34
CA ASN A 230 9.41 15.39 -14.73
C ASN A 230 10.19 15.07 -13.45
N HIS A 231 9.61 15.33 -12.29
CA HIS A 231 10.35 15.22 -11.03
C HIS A 231 10.79 13.78 -10.73
N ALA A 232 10.15 12.76 -11.30
CA ALA A 232 10.45 11.35 -10.98
C ALA A 232 10.47 10.44 -12.22
N ALA A 233 10.97 10.91 -13.36
CA ALA A 233 11.02 10.11 -14.58
C ALA A 233 11.85 8.82 -14.42
N LEU A 234 11.27 7.67 -14.77
CA LEU A 234 12.01 6.40 -14.83
C LEU A 234 12.98 6.41 -16.02
N TYR A 235 12.51 6.90 -17.16
CA TYR A 235 13.24 7.02 -18.41
C TYR A 235 13.09 8.42 -18.99
N ASN A 236 14.06 8.85 -19.80
CA ASN A 236 14.00 10.08 -20.58
C ASN A 236 14.94 9.91 -21.79
N PRO A 237 14.42 9.83 -23.03
CA PRO A 237 15.27 9.67 -24.21
C PRO A 237 16.25 10.82 -24.47
N SER A 238 16.01 11.99 -23.85
CA SER A 238 16.75 13.23 -24.12
C SER A 238 17.58 13.71 -22.93
N SER A 239 17.62 12.98 -21.82
CA SER A 239 18.35 13.39 -20.61
C SER A 239 18.81 12.20 -19.78
N ASN A 240 19.96 12.35 -19.12
CA ASN A 240 20.48 11.39 -18.15
C ASN A 240 19.90 11.58 -16.74
N ILE A 241 19.08 12.59 -16.51
CA ILE A 241 18.42 12.83 -15.22
C ILE A 241 17.19 11.92 -15.11
N THR A 242 17.45 10.64 -14.82
CA THR A 242 16.43 9.60 -14.73
C THR A 242 16.81 8.55 -13.70
N THR A 243 15.79 7.85 -13.20
CA THR A 243 15.99 6.71 -12.29
C THR A 243 16.83 5.62 -12.95
N ASP A 244 16.54 5.24 -14.20
CA ASP A 244 17.25 4.14 -14.86
C ASP A 244 18.72 4.45 -15.12
N PHE A 245 19.02 5.68 -15.55
CA PHE A 245 20.41 6.11 -15.71
C PHE A 245 21.16 6.06 -14.37
N GLY A 246 20.59 6.65 -13.32
CA GLY A 246 21.22 6.67 -11.99
C GLY A 246 21.46 5.27 -11.42
N LEU A 247 20.49 4.37 -11.55
CA LEU A 247 20.66 2.98 -11.14
C LEU A 247 21.78 2.29 -11.92
N LYS A 248 21.85 2.47 -13.24
CA LYS A 248 22.94 1.93 -14.07
C LYS A 248 24.32 2.42 -13.60
N GLN A 249 24.44 3.68 -13.17
CA GLN A 249 25.69 4.20 -12.60
C GLN A 249 26.06 3.47 -11.29
N TRP A 250 25.12 3.30 -10.37
CA TRP A 250 25.35 2.55 -9.13
C TRP A 250 25.81 1.11 -9.41
N LEU A 251 25.12 0.41 -10.32
CA LEU A 251 25.48 -0.96 -10.71
C LEU A 251 26.84 -1.01 -11.43
N GLY A 252 27.16 -0.02 -12.27
CA GLY A 252 28.45 0.12 -12.93
C GLY A 252 29.62 0.27 -11.96
N MET A 253 29.38 0.89 -10.81
CA MET A 253 30.33 0.97 -9.69
C MET A 253 30.36 -0.30 -8.80
N ARG A 254 29.80 -1.41 -9.29
CA ARG A 254 29.75 -2.72 -8.59
C ARG A 254 28.94 -2.69 -7.28
N MET A 255 27.97 -1.78 -7.16
CA MET A 255 26.98 -1.86 -6.08
C MET A 255 26.03 -3.04 -6.35
N PRO A 256 25.82 -3.97 -5.40
CA PRO A 256 24.87 -5.06 -5.59
C PRO A 256 23.43 -4.54 -5.70
N ALA A 257 22.70 -4.97 -6.72
CA ALA A 257 21.29 -4.61 -6.91
C ALA A 257 20.44 -4.98 -5.69
N ASN A 258 20.69 -6.15 -5.09
CA ASN A 258 20.01 -6.63 -3.88
C ASN A 258 20.41 -5.89 -2.58
N LYS A 259 21.18 -4.80 -2.67
CA LYS A 259 21.43 -3.82 -1.60
C LYS A 259 20.92 -2.41 -1.95
N LEU A 260 20.17 -2.27 -3.04
CA LEU A 260 19.55 -1.02 -3.47
C LEU A 260 18.04 -1.16 -3.44
N ALA A 261 17.35 -0.21 -2.79
CA ALA A 261 15.91 -0.08 -2.87
C ALA A 261 15.54 1.14 -3.72
N LEU A 262 14.49 1.02 -4.53
CA LEU A 262 14.00 2.11 -5.36
C LEU A 262 13.12 3.07 -4.55
N GLY A 263 13.46 4.36 -4.51
CA GLY A 263 12.62 5.39 -3.92
C GLY A 263 11.42 5.73 -4.81
N LEU A 264 10.25 5.88 -4.18
CA LEU A 264 8.99 6.23 -4.82
C LEU A 264 8.43 7.50 -4.16
N PRO A 265 8.18 8.58 -4.92
CA PRO A 265 7.56 9.77 -4.39
C PRO A 265 6.05 9.57 -4.33
N TYR A 266 5.45 9.76 -3.15
CA TYR A 266 3.99 9.87 -3.03
C TYR A 266 3.55 11.34 -3.11
N HIS A 267 4.30 12.14 -3.84
CA HIS A 267 4.03 13.55 -4.06
C HIS A 267 4.33 13.86 -5.52
N GLY A 268 3.97 15.07 -5.93
CA GLY A 268 4.29 15.63 -7.23
C GLY A 268 4.57 17.12 -7.13
N TYR A 269 4.78 17.75 -8.29
CA TYR A 269 4.99 19.17 -8.38
C TYR A 269 4.00 19.82 -9.34
N VAL A 270 3.48 20.96 -8.89
CA VAL A 270 2.59 21.83 -9.63
C VAL A 270 3.36 23.03 -10.14
N TRP A 271 3.23 23.26 -11.42
CA TRP A 271 3.85 24.36 -12.16
C TRP A 271 2.76 25.25 -12.72
N THR A 272 3.06 26.55 -12.82
CA THR A 272 2.21 27.52 -13.51
C THR A 272 2.79 27.78 -14.91
N LEU A 273 2.10 27.30 -15.95
CA LEU A 273 2.48 27.54 -17.35
C LEU A 273 2.35 29.02 -17.71
N VAL A 274 3.32 29.53 -18.48
CA VAL A 274 3.23 30.87 -19.09
C VAL A 274 2.17 30.87 -20.18
N ASN A 275 2.14 29.83 -21.01
CA ASN A 275 1.16 29.65 -22.08
C ASN A 275 0.34 28.37 -21.82
N PRO A 276 -0.95 28.47 -21.44
CA PRO A 276 -1.83 27.32 -21.23
C PRO A 276 -1.96 26.35 -22.42
N LYS A 277 -1.60 26.79 -23.64
CA LYS A 277 -1.65 25.94 -24.84
C LYS A 277 -0.38 25.10 -25.02
N ASP A 278 0.74 25.51 -24.42
CA ASP A 278 1.98 24.73 -24.44
C ASP A 278 2.02 23.84 -23.19
N THR A 279 1.62 22.59 -23.37
CA THR A 279 1.48 21.60 -22.30
C THR A 279 2.61 20.58 -22.30
N SER A 280 3.62 20.80 -23.14
CA SER A 280 4.74 19.89 -23.32
C SER A 280 5.62 19.81 -22.07
N VAL A 281 6.42 18.74 -21.96
CA VAL A 281 7.54 18.72 -21.03
C VAL A 281 8.59 19.69 -21.55
N GLY A 282 9.06 20.60 -20.70
CA GLY A 282 9.94 21.70 -21.08
C GLY A 282 9.20 22.98 -21.48
N ALA A 283 7.87 23.03 -21.34
CA ALA A 283 7.08 24.22 -21.60
C ALA A 283 7.46 25.36 -20.62
N PRO A 284 7.55 26.63 -21.06
CA PRO A 284 7.85 27.75 -20.18
C PRO A 284 6.84 27.88 -19.03
N ALA A 285 7.36 28.06 -17.82
CA ALA A 285 6.59 28.19 -16.60
C ALA A 285 7.05 29.40 -15.77
N SER A 286 6.09 30.04 -15.09
CA SER A 286 6.33 31.20 -14.23
C SER A 286 6.73 30.84 -12.79
N GLY A 287 6.75 29.55 -12.46
CA GLY A 287 7.19 29.03 -11.17
C GLY A 287 6.20 28.04 -10.53
N PRO A 288 6.24 27.87 -9.20
CA PRO A 288 5.34 26.95 -8.50
C PRO A 288 3.88 27.36 -8.63
N GLY A 289 3.00 26.36 -8.66
CA GLY A 289 1.55 26.55 -8.56
C GLY A 289 1.00 25.97 -7.26
N THR A 290 -0.12 26.51 -6.79
CA THR A 290 -0.86 26.08 -5.59
C THR A 290 -0.12 26.28 -4.24
N THR A 291 1.05 25.67 -4.05
CA THR A 291 1.84 25.76 -2.81
C THR A 291 3.10 26.62 -3.01
N LEU A 292 3.76 27.01 -1.92
CA LEU A 292 4.92 27.91 -1.96
C LEU A 292 6.09 27.36 -2.80
N ASP A 293 6.28 26.05 -2.82
CA ASP A 293 7.33 25.36 -3.58
C ASP A 293 6.77 24.51 -4.74
N GLY A 294 5.45 24.52 -4.91
CA GLY A 294 4.73 23.70 -5.88
C GLY A 294 4.60 22.24 -5.48
N SER A 295 5.16 21.79 -4.36
CA SER A 295 5.02 20.40 -3.91
C SER A 295 3.57 20.11 -3.51
N MET A 296 3.10 18.90 -3.83
CA MET A 296 1.76 18.45 -3.47
C MET A 296 1.74 16.95 -3.22
N GLY A 297 1.28 16.53 -2.04
CA GLY A 297 1.09 15.11 -1.73
C GLY A 297 0.02 14.47 -2.63
N TYR A 298 0.18 13.18 -2.98
CA TYR A 298 -0.70 12.46 -3.89
C TYR A 298 -2.19 12.57 -3.50
N ARG A 299 -2.55 12.46 -2.21
CA ARG A 299 -3.92 12.69 -1.72
C ARG A 299 -4.49 14.07 -2.06
N PHE A 300 -3.66 15.11 -2.02
CA PHE A 300 -4.07 16.46 -2.36
C PHE A 300 -4.16 16.62 -3.87
N ILE A 301 -3.28 15.97 -4.64
CA ILE A 301 -3.40 15.89 -6.10
C ILE A 301 -4.73 15.21 -6.49
N LYS A 302 -5.10 14.08 -5.86
CA LYS A 302 -6.38 13.40 -6.13
C LYS A 302 -7.57 14.29 -5.77
N SER A 303 -7.53 14.95 -4.62
CA SER A 303 -8.56 15.90 -4.21
C SER A 303 -8.67 17.08 -5.18
N PHE A 304 -7.52 17.61 -5.64
CA PHE A 304 -7.47 18.69 -6.61
C PHE A 304 -8.10 18.30 -7.94
N ILE A 305 -7.74 17.12 -8.48
CA ILE A 305 -8.31 16.59 -9.72
C ILE A 305 -9.83 16.42 -9.59
N GLN A 306 -10.32 15.89 -8.47
CA GLN A 306 -11.75 15.69 -8.23
C GLN A 306 -12.54 17.00 -8.17
N ASN A 307 -11.98 18.02 -7.51
CA ASN A 307 -12.69 19.28 -7.24
C ASN A 307 -12.56 20.31 -8.38
N TYR A 308 -11.43 20.31 -9.10
CA TYR A 308 -11.09 21.35 -10.07
C TYR A 308 -10.88 20.84 -11.50
N GLY A 309 -10.93 19.53 -11.72
CA GLY A 309 -10.58 18.95 -13.01
C GLY A 309 -11.68 18.93 -14.06
N TYR A 310 -12.67 19.83 -14.00
CA TYR A 310 -13.83 19.88 -14.92
C TYR A 310 -13.45 19.62 -16.39
N GLY A 311 -13.61 18.37 -16.85
CA GLY A 311 -13.32 17.91 -18.21
C GLY A 311 -11.89 17.43 -18.49
N ALA A 312 -10.89 17.81 -17.69
CA ALA A 312 -9.51 17.36 -17.81
C ALA A 312 -9.33 15.97 -17.16
N LYS A 313 -8.53 15.11 -17.78
CA LYS A 313 -8.24 13.76 -17.26
C LYS A 313 -6.75 13.61 -16.99
N PRO A 314 -6.36 12.93 -15.90
CA PRO A 314 -4.97 12.52 -15.72
C PRO A 314 -4.52 11.63 -16.88
N VAL A 315 -3.27 11.79 -17.29
CA VAL A 315 -2.66 11.06 -18.40
C VAL A 315 -1.42 10.34 -17.90
N TYR A 316 -1.38 9.02 -18.09
CA TYR A 316 -0.16 8.24 -17.95
C TYR A 316 0.71 8.40 -19.21
N ASN A 317 1.99 8.67 -19.01
CA ASN A 317 2.96 8.76 -20.09
C ASN A 317 3.96 7.61 -19.98
N SER A 318 3.90 6.67 -20.93
CA SER A 318 4.76 5.49 -20.95
C SER A 318 6.21 5.78 -21.34
N THR A 319 6.49 6.91 -22.00
CA THR A 319 7.87 7.29 -22.39
C THR A 319 8.69 7.63 -21.16
N TYR A 320 8.11 8.38 -20.21
CA TYR A 320 8.80 8.79 -18.97
C TYR A 320 8.42 7.94 -17.76
N VAL A 321 7.32 7.18 -17.85
CA VAL A 321 6.71 6.39 -16.77
C VAL A 321 6.36 7.29 -15.59
N VAL A 322 5.49 8.25 -15.85
CA VAL A 322 4.94 9.22 -14.91
C VAL A 322 3.51 9.58 -15.31
N ASN A 323 2.80 10.26 -14.41
CA ASN A 323 1.47 10.82 -14.67
C ASN A 323 1.51 12.35 -14.76
N TYR A 324 0.59 12.88 -15.56
CA TYR A 324 0.33 14.30 -15.65
C TYR A 324 -1.12 14.61 -15.37
N PHE A 325 -1.36 15.78 -14.82
CA PHE A 325 -2.66 16.42 -14.83
C PHE A 325 -2.50 17.88 -15.22
N ILE A 326 -3.14 18.28 -16.32
CA ILE A 326 -2.94 19.61 -16.92
C ILE A 326 -4.31 20.23 -17.18
N VAL A 327 -4.55 21.42 -16.64
CA VAL A 327 -5.79 22.18 -16.83
C VAL A 327 -5.49 23.67 -16.77
N GLY A 328 -5.87 24.41 -17.81
CA GLY A 328 -5.52 25.84 -17.91
C GLY A 328 -4.00 26.03 -17.83
N SER A 329 -3.54 26.90 -16.94
CA SER A 329 -2.11 27.10 -16.66
C SER A 329 -1.54 26.13 -15.63
N THR A 330 -2.35 25.27 -15.00
CA THR A 330 -1.87 24.31 -14.00
C THR A 330 -1.31 23.08 -14.69
N TRP A 331 -0.05 22.78 -14.42
CA TRP A 331 0.64 21.59 -14.92
C TRP A 331 1.19 20.79 -13.74
N ILE A 332 0.70 19.57 -13.54
CA ILE A 332 1.08 18.71 -12.42
C ILE A 332 1.78 17.47 -12.97
N ASN A 333 2.98 17.16 -12.47
CA ASN A 333 3.63 15.86 -12.66
C ASN A 333 3.72 15.10 -11.34
N TYR A 334 3.36 13.82 -11.36
CA TYR A 334 3.31 12.94 -10.20
C TYR A 334 3.31 11.46 -10.61
N ASP A 335 3.42 10.55 -9.63
CA ASP A 335 3.21 9.11 -9.85
C ASP A 335 1.79 8.71 -9.44
N ASP A 336 1.00 8.16 -10.36
CA ASP A 336 -0.28 7.49 -10.04
C ASP A 336 -0.08 5.96 -9.97
N VAL A 337 -1.17 5.25 -9.68
CA VAL A 337 -1.20 3.80 -9.41
C VAL A 337 -0.51 2.97 -10.51
N GLU A 338 -0.75 3.26 -11.79
CA GLU A 338 -0.11 2.57 -12.92
C GLU A 338 1.39 2.82 -13.00
N THR A 339 1.85 4.04 -12.70
CA THR A 339 3.27 4.38 -12.65
C THR A 339 3.97 3.63 -11.52
N VAL A 340 3.38 3.60 -10.33
CA VAL A 340 3.92 2.85 -9.19
C VAL A 340 4.05 1.36 -9.53
N ARG A 341 3.06 0.76 -10.20
CA ARG A 341 3.14 -0.65 -10.64
C ARG A 341 4.26 -0.87 -11.68
N ALA A 342 4.44 0.07 -12.61
CA ALA A 342 5.49 -0.01 -13.61
C ALA A 342 6.88 0.07 -12.97
N LYS A 343 7.10 1.05 -12.07
CA LYS A 343 8.36 1.21 -11.33
C LYS A 343 8.69 0.01 -10.43
N ILE A 344 7.68 -0.69 -9.90
CA ILE A 344 7.90 -1.90 -9.10
C ILE A 344 8.22 -3.11 -9.95
N SER A 345 7.57 -3.23 -11.11
CA SER A 345 7.95 -4.24 -12.10
C SER A 345 9.40 -4.05 -12.52
N TYR A 346 9.79 -2.80 -12.79
CA TYR A 346 11.18 -2.42 -13.06
C TYR A 346 12.13 -2.80 -11.92
N ALA A 347 11.82 -2.42 -10.67
CA ALA A 347 12.67 -2.73 -9.53
C ALA A 347 12.88 -4.26 -9.36
N LYS A 348 11.82 -5.04 -9.56
CA LYS A 348 11.88 -6.52 -9.52
C LYS A 348 12.73 -7.08 -10.66
N GLU A 349 12.55 -6.58 -11.88
CA GLU A 349 13.35 -6.97 -13.05
C GLU A 349 14.84 -6.69 -12.84
N LYS A 350 15.18 -5.55 -12.23
CA LYS A 350 16.57 -5.19 -11.91
C LYS A 350 17.16 -5.92 -10.70
N GLY A 351 16.39 -6.80 -10.05
CA GLY A 351 16.85 -7.56 -8.88
C GLY A 351 17.14 -6.67 -7.66
N LEU A 352 16.44 -5.54 -7.54
CA LEU A 352 16.55 -4.66 -6.37
C LEU A 352 16.05 -5.36 -5.11
N ILE A 353 16.48 -4.89 -3.93
CA ILE A 353 15.98 -5.47 -2.66
C ILE A 353 14.51 -5.14 -2.40
N GLY A 354 14.03 -4.03 -2.97
CA GLY A 354 12.70 -3.53 -2.66
C GLY A 354 12.49 -2.07 -3.04
N THR A 355 11.58 -1.42 -2.31
CA THR A 355 11.24 0.00 -2.47
C THR A 355 11.29 0.75 -1.15
N ASN A 356 11.47 2.07 -1.26
CA ASN A 356 11.30 3.03 -0.19
C ASN A 356 10.31 4.12 -0.64
N VAL A 357 9.44 4.59 0.25
CA VAL A 357 8.39 5.57 -0.08
C VAL A 357 8.61 6.87 0.69
N PHE A 358 8.54 8.01 -0.01
CA PHE A 358 8.55 9.35 0.59
C PHE A 358 7.29 10.17 0.19
N ALA A 359 6.32 10.37 1.08
CA ALA A 359 6.14 9.75 2.38
C ALA A 359 4.77 9.08 2.46
N VAL A 360 4.61 8.09 3.34
CA VAL A 360 3.39 7.27 3.45
C VAL A 360 2.15 8.13 3.72
N ILE A 361 2.35 9.27 4.40
CA ILE A 361 1.31 10.26 4.72
C ILE A 361 0.81 11.03 3.50
N ASN A 362 1.37 10.84 2.31
CA ASN A 362 0.87 11.49 1.12
C ASN A 362 -0.03 10.57 0.28
N ASP A 363 -0.10 9.28 0.60
CA ASP A 363 -0.96 8.34 -0.11
C ASP A 363 -2.45 8.70 0.09
N ASP A 364 -3.27 8.36 -0.92
CA ASP A 364 -4.73 8.50 -0.90
C ASP A 364 -5.34 7.12 -0.65
N ASN A 365 -5.89 6.92 0.55
CA ASN A 365 -6.52 5.65 0.94
C ASN A 365 -5.64 4.41 0.67
N TRP A 366 -4.33 4.55 0.84
CA TRP A 366 -3.32 3.50 0.61
C TRP A 366 -3.24 2.99 -0.84
N ALA A 367 -3.78 3.73 -1.82
CA ALA A 367 -3.86 3.28 -3.20
C ALA A 367 -2.48 2.98 -3.81
N LEU A 368 -1.50 3.86 -3.59
CA LEU A 368 -0.14 3.65 -4.09
C LEU A 368 0.57 2.54 -3.32
N SER A 369 0.36 2.45 -2.01
CA SER A 369 0.93 1.40 -1.15
C SER A 369 0.38 0.01 -1.49
N LEU A 370 -0.91 -0.10 -1.81
CA LEU A 370 -1.56 -1.33 -2.26
C LEU A 370 -1.06 -1.75 -3.64
N ALA A 371 -0.95 -0.78 -4.55
CA ALA A 371 -0.32 -1.00 -5.85
C ALA A 371 1.10 -1.52 -5.67
N ALA A 372 1.83 -0.98 -4.67
CA ALA A 372 3.19 -1.38 -4.40
C ALA A 372 3.35 -2.76 -3.77
N ALA A 373 2.40 -3.15 -2.92
CA ALA A 373 2.31 -4.49 -2.36
C ALA A 373 1.93 -5.57 -3.40
N GLY A 374 1.60 -5.18 -4.65
CA GLY A 374 1.09 -6.10 -5.66
C GLY A 374 -0.33 -6.61 -5.36
N VAL A 375 -1.04 -5.95 -4.43
CA VAL A 375 -2.42 -6.26 -4.11
C VAL A 375 -3.30 -5.66 -5.21
N THR A 376 -3.77 -6.51 -6.12
CA THR A 376 -4.75 -6.09 -7.13
C THR A 376 -6.07 -5.74 -6.44
N ASP A 377 -6.63 -4.57 -6.73
CA ASP A 377 -7.99 -4.20 -6.33
C ASP A 377 -8.98 -5.32 -6.72
N HIS A 378 -9.59 -5.95 -5.71
CA HIS A 378 -10.56 -7.03 -5.92
C HIS A 378 -11.77 -6.58 -6.76
N LYS A 379 -12.10 -5.27 -6.80
CA LYS A 379 -13.15 -4.74 -7.68
C LYS A 379 -12.81 -4.91 -9.16
N SER A 380 -11.55 -4.71 -9.56
CA SER A 380 -11.10 -4.85 -10.96
C SER A 380 -11.19 -6.31 -11.43
N LYS A 381 -10.70 -7.25 -10.61
CA LYS A 381 -10.81 -8.69 -10.89
C LYS A 381 -12.26 -9.15 -10.97
N ARG A 382 -13.15 -8.67 -10.09
CA ARG A 382 -14.57 -9.01 -10.13
C ARG A 382 -15.25 -8.48 -11.40
N LYS A 383 -14.92 -7.26 -11.86
CA LYS A 383 -15.42 -6.73 -13.14
C LYS A 383 -14.91 -7.55 -14.32
N LEU A 384 -13.63 -7.90 -14.36
CA LEU A 384 -13.05 -8.71 -15.43
C LEU A 384 -13.65 -10.13 -15.49
N LEU A 385 -13.85 -10.77 -14.34
CA LEU A 385 -14.51 -12.08 -14.24
C LEU A 385 -15.96 -12.01 -14.74
N LEU A 386 -16.71 -10.94 -14.43
CA LEU A 386 -18.06 -10.76 -14.95
C LEU A 386 -18.06 -10.56 -16.47
N ILE A 387 -17.10 -9.80 -17.01
CA ILE A 387 -16.95 -9.60 -18.47
C ILE A 387 -16.66 -10.92 -19.20
N ILE A 388 -15.94 -11.86 -18.58
CA ILE A 388 -15.61 -13.16 -19.19
C ILE A 388 -16.76 -14.18 -18.99
N LEU A 389 -17.37 -14.22 -17.81
CA LEU A 389 -18.38 -15.22 -17.47
C LEU A 389 -19.74 -14.97 -18.14
N LEU A 390 -20.13 -13.70 -18.34
CA LEU A 390 -21.42 -13.36 -18.95
C LEU A 390 -21.53 -13.82 -20.42
N PRO A 391 -20.53 -13.60 -21.31
CA PRO A 391 -20.55 -14.14 -22.67
C PRO A 391 -20.57 -15.67 -22.71
N ILE A 392 -19.78 -16.33 -21.85
CA ILE A 392 -19.72 -17.79 -21.81
C ILE A 392 -21.08 -18.36 -21.39
N ALA A 393 -21.69 -17.81 -20.34
CA ALA A 393 -23.03 -18.22 -19.91
C ALA A 393 -24.08 -17.99 -21.00
N PHE A 394 -24.01 -16.86 -21.72
CA PHE A 394 -24.92 -16.56 -22.83
C PHE A 394 -24.78 -17.58 -23.98
N ILE A 395 -23.55 -17.92 -24.38
CA ILE A 395 -23.28 -18.92 -25.41
C ILE A 395 -23.81 -20.29 -24.99
N LEU A 396 -23.57 -20.71 -23.74
CA LEU A 396 -24.08 -21.99 -23.21
C LEU A 396 -25.61 -22.05 -23.22
N ILE A 397 -26.28 -20.95 -22.85
CA ILE A 397 -27.74 -20.86 -22.91
C ILE A 397 -28.20 -21.00 -24.36
N VAL A 398 -27.65 -20.24 -25.31
CA VAL A 398 -28.03 -20.31 -26.73
C VAL A 398 -27.85 -21.72 -27.29
N VAL A 399 -26.72 -22.38 -26.99
CA VAL A 399 -26.46 -23.77 -27.40
C VAL A 399 -27.50 -24.72 -26.79
N ALA A 400 -27.78 -24.59 -25.49
CA ALA A 400 -28.79 -25.41 -24.83
C ALA A 400 -30.19 -25.21 -25.44
N THR A 401 -30.57 -23.98 -25.79
CA THR A 401 -31.85 -23.69 -26.46
C THR A 401 -31.89 -24.31 -27.85
N VAL A 402 -30.82 -24.19 -28.65
CA VAL A 402 -30.74 -24.79 -29.98
C VAL A 402 -30.83 -26.32 -29.90
N VAL A 403 -30.14 -26.95 -28.95
CA VAL A 403 -30.22 -28.39 -28.70
C VAL A 403 -31.61 -28.79 -28.25
N PHE A 404 -32.25 -28.00 -27.37
CA PHE A 404 -33.62 -28.24 -26.92
C PHE A 404 -34.63 -28.13 -28.08
N TYR A 405 -34.51 -27.12 -28.95
CA TYR A 405 -35.36 -26.98 -30.14
C TYR A 405 -35.13 -28.09 -31.17
N ARG A 406 -33.88 -28.53 -31.35
CA ARG A 406 -33.56 -29.67 -32.23
C ARG A 406 -34.07 -31.00 -31.66
N ARG A 407 -34.01 -31.19 -30.33
CA ARG A 407 -34.56 -32.37 -29.67
C ARG A 407 -36.10 -32.35 -29.63
N SER A 408 -36.72 -31.22 -29.33
CA SER A 408 -38.19 -31.11 -29.29
C SER A 408 -38.82 -31.25 -30.68
N SER A 409 -38.10 -30.91 -31.75
CA SER A 409 -38.46 -31.20 -33.14
C SER A 409 -38.49 -32.71 -33.44
N LEU A 410 -37.62 -33.50 -32.80
CA LEU A 410 -37.53 -34.96 -32.97
C LEU A 410 -38.52 -35.76 -32.11
N PHE A 411 -39.15 -35.15 -31.10
CA PHE A 411 -40.10 -35.82 -30.19
C PHE A 411 -41.58 -35.57 -30.49
N LYS A 412 -41.93 -35.04 -31.68
CA LYS A 412 -43.31 -35.07 -32.16
C LYS A 412 -43.64 -36.44 -32.76
N THR A 413 -43.79 -37.47 -31.91
CA THR A 413 -44.67 -38.62 -32.17
C THR A 413 -44.89 -39.46 -30.91
N LYS A 414 -46.16 -39.86 -30.74
CA LYS A 414 -46.76 -40.81 -29.76
C LYS A 414 -47.08 -40.28 -28.34
N LYS A 415 -48.34 -39.83 -28.21
CA LYS A 415 -49.18 -39.96 -27.01
C LYS A 415 -49.51 -41.44 -26.75
N GLY A 416 -49.57 -41.86 -25.50
CA GLY A 416 -50.16 -43.14 -25.08
C GLY A 416 -49.90 -43.52 -23.62
N ASP A 417 -50.94 -43.30 -22.80
CA ASP A 417 -51.37 -44.04 -21.60
C ASP A 417 -50.56 -44.20 -20.30
N ALA A 418 -51.36 -44.38 -19.24
CA ALA A 418 -51.13 -44.13 -17.83
C ALA A 418 -50.58 -45.33 -17.03
N GLY A 419 -50.01 -45.06 -15.85
CA GLY A 419 -49.63 -46.09 -14.88
C GLY A 419 -48.93 -45.55 -13.62
N THR A 420 -49.68 -45.52 -12.52
CA THR A 420 -49.42 -45.15 -11.10
C THR A 420 -48.29 -45.99 -10.44
N ILE A 421 -47.46 -45.56 -9.45
CA ILE A 421 -47.63 -45.64 -7.96
C ILE A 421 -46.35 -45.19 -7.21
N ILE A 422 -46.52 -44.24 -6.27
CA ILE A 422 -46.05 -44.12 -4.85
C ILE A 422 -44.61 -44.50 -4.43
N LEU A 423 -43.93 -43.54 -3.78
CA LEU A 423 -43.09 -43.67 -2.56
C LEU A 423 -42.96 -42.23 -2.00
N GLY A 424 -43.20 -41.85 -0.75
CA GLY A 424 -43.28 -42.51 0.55
C GLY A 424 -42.83 -41.45 1.55
N ASN A 425 -43.78 -40.82 2.26
CA ASN A 425 -43.49 -39.84 3.31
C ASN A 425 -42.72 -40.50 4.46
N ARG A 426 -41.55 -39.97 4.82
CA ARG A 426 -40.95 -40.17 6.13
C ARG A 426 -40.65 -38.81 6.76
N THR A 427 -41.56 -38.38 7.62
CA THR A 427 -41.24 -37.61 8.82
C THR A 427 -40.36 -38.46 9.73
N LEU A 428 -39.23 -37.92 10.17
CA LEU A 428 -38.56 -38.34 11.39
C LEU A 428 -38.19 -37.08 12.19
N SER A 429 -38.99 -36.92 13.23
CA SER A 429 -38.73 -36.13 14.43
C SER A 429 -37.39 -36.54 15.05
N GLY A 430 -36.65 -35.55 15.54
CA GLY A 430 -35.50 -35.73 16.41
C GLY A 430 -35.30 -34.45 17.22
N SER A 431 -36.05 -34.32 18.31
CA SER A 431 -35.72 -33.40 19.40
C SER A 431 -34.63 -34.03 20.25
N GLU A 432 -33.53 -33.31 20.48
CA GLU A 432 -32.75 -33.49 21.69
C GLU A 432 -32.65 -32.14 22.39
N ASN A 433 -33.14 -32.12 23.62
CA ASN A 433 -33.01 -31.05 24.59
C ASN A 433 -31.56 -31.06 25.13
N LEU A 434 -30.96 -29.88 25.23
CA LEU A 434 -29.94 -29.59 26.24
C LEU A 434 -30.26 -28.21 26.84
N ASP A 435 -30.62 -28.22 28.11
CA ASP A 435 -30.83 -27.05 28.96
C ASP A 435 -29.54 -26.28 29.20
N GLY A 436 -29.64 -24.95 29.27
CA GLY A 436 -28.56 -24.10 29.79
C GLY A 436 -28.60 -22.63 29.34
N ASN A 437 -29.50 -21.83 29.92
CA ASN A 437 -29.48 -20.36 30.02
C ASN A 437 -28.65 -19.56 28.99
N ALA A 438 -29.24 -19.33 27.82
CA ALA A 438 -28.91 -18.21 26.92
C ALA A 438 -30.23 -17.63 26.36
N PRO A 439 -30.34 -16.31 26.09
CA PRO A 439 -31.55 -15.73 25.53
C PRO A 439 -31.86 -16.39 24.18
N THR A 440 -32.99 -17.08 24.12
CA THR A 440 -33.39 -17.94 23.01
C THR A 440 -33.71 -17.08 21.78
N ILE A 441 -32.85 -17.14 20.76
CA ILE A 441 -33.13 -16.56 19.44
C ILE A 441 -34.26 -17.39 18.83
N GLN A 442 -35.47 -16.83 18.76
CA GLN A 442 -36.62 -17.50 18.18
C GLN A 442 -36.53 -17.44 16.66
N ALA A 443 -36.21 -18.57 16.02
CA ALA A 443 -36.14 -18.65 14.56
C ALA A 443 -37.55 -18.57 13.93
N PHE A 444 -37.82 -17.55 13.12
CA PHE A 444 -39.07 -17.36 12.37
C PHE A 444 -38.88 -17.79 10.91
N SER A 445 -39.76 -18.66 10.42
CA SER A 445 -39.78 -19.01 9.00
C SER A 445 -40.27 -17.83 8.15
N PHE A 446 -39.79 -17.73 6.90
CA PHE A 446 -40.25 -16.70 5.97
C PHE A 446 -41.78 -16.71 5.78
N ALA A 447 -42.42 -17.89 5.83
CA ALA A 447 -43.87 -18.01 5.74
C ALA A 447 -44.59 -17.35 6.93
N GLN A 448 -44.03 -17.46 8.14
CA GLN A 448 -44.58 -16.80 9.33
C GLN A 448 -44.45 -15.28 9.24
N ILE A 449 -43.31 -14.77 8.77
CA ILE A 449 -43.08 -13.34 8.57
C ILE A 449 -43.99 -12.78 7.46
N GLN A 450 -44.14 -13.53 6.37
CA GLN A 450 -45.02 -13.18 5.27
C GLN A 450 -46.49 -13.11 5.73
N ALA A 451 -46.95 -14.06 6.55
CA ALA A 451 -48.28 -14.02 7.14
C ALA A 451 -48.45 -12.86 8.13
N ALA A 452 -47.45 -12.62 8.99
CA ALA A 452 -47.47 -11.56 10.00
C ALA A 452 -47.56 -10.15 9.40
N THR A 453 -47.02 -9.94 8.19
CA THR A 453 -46.98 -8.64 7.48
C THR A 453 -48.05 -8.49 6.40
N GLY A 454 -49.06 -9.38 6.35
CA GLY A 454 -50.11 -9.32 5.34
C GLY A 454 -49.56 -9.47 3.91
N ASN A 455 -48.68 -10.44 3.68
CA ASN A 455 -47.95 -10.66 2.43
C ASN A 455 -47.07 -9.48 1.98
N PHE A 456 -46.54 -8.69 2.91
CA PHE A 456 -45.80 -7.45 2.62
C PHE A 456 -46.64 -6.42 1.85
N SER A 457 -47.93 -6.32 2.18
CA SER A 457 -48.83 -5.31 1.60
C SER A 457 -48.35 -3.90 1.90
N ASN A 458 -48.54 -2.97 0.95
CA ASN A 458 -48.23 -1.55 1.14
C ASN A 458 -49.04 -0.91 2.29
N GLU A 459 -50.19 -1.50 2.63
CA GLU A 459 -51.02 -1.07 3.77
C GLU A 459 -50.28 -1.17 5.11
N PHE A 460 -49.34 -2.12 5.24
CA PHE A 460 -48.54 -2.32 6.45
C PHE A 460 -47.15 -1.71 6.36
N LYS A 461 -46.85 -0.90 5.34
CA LYS A 461 -45.54 -0.30 5.15
C LYS A 461 -45.35 0.88 6.12
N LEU A 462 -44.31 0.80 6.97
CA LEU A 462 -43.94 1.84 7.93
C LEU A 462 -43.04 2.91 7.30
N GLY A 463 -42.24 2.55 6.29
CA GLY A 463 -41.31 3.46 5.62
C GLY A 463 -40.39 2.73 4.65
N GLU A 464 -39.58 3.47 3.89
CA GLU A 464 -38.57 2.91 2.98
C GLU A 464 -37.33 3.80 2.96
N GLY A 465 -36.15 3.17 3.04
CA GLY A 465 -34.85 3.84 2.91
C GLY A 465 -33.96 3.08 1.91
N GLY A 466 -32.67 3.44 1.83
CA GLY A 466 -31.73 2.87 0.84
C GLY A 466 -31.57 1.34 0.84
N TYR A 467 -31.95 0.68 1.95
CA TYR A 467 -31.86 -0.77 2.14
C TYR A 467 -33.17 -1.53 1.90
N GLY A 468 -34.26 -0.83 1.57
CA GLY A 468 -35.56 -1.41 1.26
C GLY A 468 -36.69 -1.01 2.24
N PRO A 469 -37.93 -1.49 1.98
CA PRO A 469 -39.10 -1.16 2.77
C PRO A 469 -39.14 -1.86 4.14
N VAL A 470 -39.69 -1.18 5.13
CA VAL A 470 -39.99 -1.70 6.46
C VAL A 470 -41.49 -1.86 6.62
N TYR A 471 -41.94 -3.02 7.10
CA TYR A 471 -43.34 -3.35 7.30
C TYR A 471 -43.65 -3.57 8.78
N LYS A 472 -44.85 -3.19 9.22
CA LYS A 472 -45.44 -3.60 10.49
C LYS A 472 -45.95 -5.03 10.36
N GLY A 473 -45.58 -5.90 11.30
CA GLY A 473 -46.11 -7.25 11.39
C GLY A 473 -46.70 -7.54 12.76
N LYS A 474 -47.59 -8.53 12.84
CA LYS A 474 -48.13 -9.04 14.11
C LYS A 474 -47.99 -10.56 14.17
N LEU A 475 -47.25 -11.05 15.16
CA LEU A 475 -47.02 -12.48 15.37
C LEU A 475 -48.28 -13.16 15.97
N PRO A 476 -48.41 -14.50 15.90
CA PRO A 476 -49.59 -15.23 16.37
C PRO A 476 -49.95 -15.00 17.86
N ARG A 477 -48.99 -14.59 18.69
CA ARG A 477 -49.20 -14.26 20.11
C ARG A 477 -49.55 -12.78 20.35
N GLY A 478 -49.81 -12.02 19.30
CA GLY A 478 -50.21 -10.61 19.36
C GLY A 478 -49.07 -9.60 19.43
N GLN A 479 -47.81 -10.06 19.49
CA GLN A 479 -46.62 -9.21 19.51
C GLN A 479 -46.45 -8.46 18.18
N GLU A 480 -46.30 -7.13 18.26
CA GLU A 480 -45.99 -6.30 17.10
C GLU A 480 -44.50 -6.32 16.80
N ILE A 481 -44.16 -6.41 15.51
CA ILE A 481 -42.79 -6.44 15.00
C ILE A 481 -42.62 -5.46 13.84
N ALA A 482 -41.39 -5.01 13.61
CA ALA A 482 -41.00 -4.31 12.38
C ALA A 482 -40.13 -5.25 11.54
N VAL A 483 -40.46 -5.40 10.25
CA VAL A 483 -39.82 -6.33 9.32
C VAL A 483 -39.18 -5.54 8.19
N LYS A 484 -37.85 -5.49 8.13
CA LYS A 484 -37.10 -4.78 7.10
C LYS A 484 -36.78 -5.74 5.95
N ARG A 485 -37.41 -5.53 4.79
CA ARG A 485 -37.22 -6.40 3.63
C ARG A 485 -36.20 -5.81 2.66
N LEU A 486 -35.20 -6.61 2.31
CA LEU A 486 -34.24 -6.24 1.27
C LEU A 486 -34.93 -6.09 -0.09
N SER A 487 -34.78 -4.91 -0.69
CA SER A 487 -35.20 -4.70 -2.08
C SER A 487 -34.20 -5.33 -3.06
N ALA A 488 -34.71 -5.95 -4.13
CA ALA A 488 -33.88 -6.49 -5.21
C ALA A 488 -33.17 -5.39 -6.03
N SER A 489 -33.58 -4.11 -5.89
CA SER A 489 -33.04 -2.95 -6.59
C SER A 489 -32.03 -2.12 -5.78
N SER A 490 -31.68 -2.53 -4.55
CA SER A 490 -30.71 -1.77 -3.75
C SER A 490 -29.30 -1.85 -4.37
N THR A 491 -28.71 -0.69 -4.64
CA THR A 491 -27.37 -0.51 -5.22
C THR A 491 -26.23 -0.83 -4.25
N GLN A 492 -26.56 -1.14 -3.00
CA GLN A 492 -25.65 -1.51 -1.92
C GLN A 492 -25.89 -2.99 -1.53
N GLY A 493 -24.87 -3.81 -1.77
CA GLY A 493 -25.00 -5.27 -1.81
C GLY A 493 -25.15 -5.96 -0.45
N LEU A 494 -25.26 -7.29 -0.52
CA LEU A 494 -25.43 -8.22 0.60
C LEU A 494 -24.51 -8.00 1.82
N GLU A 495 -23.27 -7.57 1.60
CA GLU A 495 -22.30 -7.39 2.69
C GLU A 495 -22.65 -6.19 3.58
N GLU A 496 -23.30 -5.16 3.06
CA GLU A 496 -23.74 -4.01 3.87
C GLU A 496 -24.98 -4.35 4.70
N PHE A 497 -25.90 -5.15 4.16
CA PHE A 497 -27.03 -5.69 4.94
C PHE A 497 -26.55 -6.61 6.07
N LYS A 498 -25.57 -7.48 5.81
CA LYS A 498 -24.97 -8.32 6.85
C LYS A 498 -24.26 -7.49 7.92
N ASN A 499 -23.58 -6.42 7.53
CA ASN A 499 -22.93 -5.52 8.48
C ASN A 499 -23.96 -4.76 9.33
N GLU A 500 -25.04 -4.27 8.74
CA GLU A 500 -26.11 -3.59 9.49
C GLU A 500 -26.79 -4.55 10.48
N VAL A 501 -27.20 -5.75 10.03
CA VAL A 501 -27.78 -6.78 10.91
C VAL A 501 -26.82 -7.19 12.03
N SER A 502 -25.52 -7.35 11.72
CA SER A 502 -24.49 -7.68 12.71
C SER A 502 -24.26 -6.55 13.72
N LEU A 503 -24.27 -5.28 13.27
CA LEU A 503 -24.11 -4.11 14.13
C LEU A 503 -25.32 -3.93 15.05
N THR A 504 -26.54 -4.01 14.51
CA THR A 504 -27.77 -3.86 15.31
C THR A 504 -27.97 -5.04 16.26
N ALA A 505 -27.58 -6.27 15.89
CA ALA A 505 -27.61 -7.42 16.79
C ALA A 505 -26.62 -7.30 17.97
N ARG A 506 -25.51 -6.57 17.80
CA ARG A 506 -24.49 -6.34 18.84
C ARG A 506 -24.79 -5.16 19.76
N LEU A 507 -25.69 -4.26 19.36
CA LEU A 507 -26.06 -3.06 20.12
C LEU A 507 -27.34 -3.32 20.92
N GLN A 508 -27.21 -3.92 22.10
CA GLN A 508 -28.33 -4.06 23.05
C GLN A 508 -28.33 -2.86 24.02
N HIS A 509 -29.20 -1.89 23.78
CA HIS A 509 -29.42 -0.74 24.65
C HIS A 509 -30.91 -0.58 24.94
N VAL A 510 -31.27 -0.09 26.13
CA VAL A 510 -32.67 0.06 26.61
C VAL A 510 -33.55 0.93 25.70
N ASN A 511 -32.94 1.78 24.87
CA ASN A 511 -33.61 2.68 23.94
C ASN A 511 -33.46 2.26 22.46
N LEU A 512 -32.92 1.08 22.17
CA LEU A 512 -32.75 0.55 20.81
C LEU A 512 -33.64 -0.68 20.61
N VAL A 513 -34.25 -0.78 19.43
CA VAL A 513 -35.12 -1.92 19.07
C VAL A 513 -34.29 -3.20 18.98
N GLN A 514 -34.68 -4.22 19.72
CA GLN A 514 -34.00 -5.51 19.74
C GLN A 514 -34.22 -6.27 18.43
N VAL A 515 -33.14 -6.76 17.80
CA VAL A 515 -33.22 -7.66 16.65
C VAL A 515 -33.61 -9.05 17.13
N LEU A 516 -34.73 -9.57 16.61
CA LEU A 516 -35.28 -10.86 17.05
C LEU A 516 -34.77 -12.04 16.22
N ASP A 517 -34.66 -11.89 14.89
CA ASP A 517 -34.20 -12.96 13.99
C ASP A 517 -33.95 -12.47 12.55
N SER A 518 -33.42 -13.33 11.66
CA SER A 518 -33.31 -13.11 10.21
C SER A 518 -33.80 -14.32 9.41
N ALA A 519 -34.64 -14.10 8.39
CA ALA A 519 -35.22 -15.19 7.59
C ALA A 519 -34.84 -15.11 6.10
N VAL A 520 -34.52 -16.27 5.50
CA VAL A 520 -34.10 -16.37 4.09
C VAL A 520 -34.92 -17.42 3.34
N ARG A 521 -35.49 -17.06 2.19
CA ARG A 521 -36.08 -18.01 1.22
C ARG A 521 -35.72 -17.62 -0.21
N GLY A 522 -34.85 -18.41 -0.84
CA GLY A 522 -34.33 -18.12 -2.19
C GLY A 522 -33.56 -16.79 -2.21
N MET A 523 -33.91 -15.89 -3.15
CA MET A 523 -33.34 -14.54 -3.22
C MET A 523 -34.02 -13.52 -2.28
N LYS A 524 -35.06 -13.91 -1.53
CA LYS A 524 -35.81 -13.01 -0.63
C LYS A 524 -35.29 -13.14 0.80
N ARG A 525 -35.04 -12.00 1.45
CA ARG A 525 -34.48 -11.90 2.82
C ARG A 525 -35.19 -10.79 3.60
N CYS A 526 -35.50 -11.07 4.86
CA CYS A 526 -36.19 -10.15 5.77
C CYS A 526 -35.62 -10.25 7.17
#